data_AF-A0A952DZ32-F1
#
_entry.id   AF-A0A952DZ32-F1
#
_cell.length_a   1.000
_cell.length_b   1.000
_cell.length_c   1.000
_cell.angle_alpha   90.00
_cell.angle_beta   90.00
_cell.angle_gamma   90.00
#
_symmetry.space_group_name_H-M   'P 1'
#
loop_
_entity.id
_entity.type
_entity.pdbx_description
1 polymer ?
#
loop_
_entity_poly.entity_id
_entity_poly.type
_entity_poly.pdbx_seq_one_letter_code
_entity_poly.pdbx_strand_id
1 'polypeptide(L)'
;MLFSKSNLMVKNAASKSKKDAQLNCVHFAQDGTTVASNGKTIMAVGPIDMDRTAFPENIKRVEADELGENGVSVPVDLVETAIRNLPRDKRVGIQNVAMTECNERMVEFTSIDTRKRQRVASRPVVETFPKWKEVFKEVKSKAKSGKICVSRKDLISLLTAIDQSCDDGSDAVFIEFGGMDDGILLRCLNSMSNQHVLGVVLPYDTDGKWIRGDLWEKGAILPSPKRLHCKG
;
A
#
# COMPACT_ATOMS: atom_id res chain seq x y z
N MET A 1 0.03 4.85 -17.89
CA MET A 1 0.35 5.01 -16.48
C MET A 1 1.57 4.16 -16.22
N LEU A 2 2.40 4.60 -15.28
CA LEU A 2 3.64 3.93 -14.95
C LEU A 2 3.65 3.67 -13.44
N PHE A 3 4.11 2.48 -13.05
CA PHE A 3 4.06 2.01 -11.67
C PHE A 3 5.42 1.48 -11.25
N SER A 4 5.88 1.90 -10.07
CA SER A 4 7.12 1.38 -9.49
C SER A 4 6.93 -0.01 -8.90
N LYS A 5 8.04 -0.68 -8.59
CA LYS A 5 8.00 -1.88 -7.74
C LYS A 5 7.21 -1.64 -6.45
N SER A 6 7.38 -0.50 -5.79
CA SER A 6 6.68 -0.16 -4.54
C SER A 6 5.17 -0.13 -4.71
N ASN A 7 4.67 0.39 -5.84
CA ASN A 7 3.25 0.36 -6.17
C ASN A 7 2.74 -1.08 -6.27
N LEU A 8 3.47 -1.96 -6.94
CA LEU A 8 3.04 -3.35 -7.11
C LEU A 8 3.14 -4.18 -5.82
N MET A 9 4.03 -3.81 -4.89
CA MET A 9 4.20 -4.50 -3.60
C MET A 9 2.99 -4.38 -2.68
N VAL A 10 2.04 -3.49 -2.95
CA VAL A 10 0.76 -3.44 -2.21
C VAL A 10 0.02 -4.77 -2.27
N LYS A 11 0.27 -5.61 -3.27
CA LYS A 11 -0.30 -6.97 -3.37
C LYS A 11 -0.15 -7.79 -2.09
N ASN A 12 0.85 -7.52 -1.27
CA ASN A 12 1.07 -8.21 0.00
C ASN A 12 -0.01 -7.91 1.05
N ALA A 13 -0.77 -6.82 0.88
CA ALA A 13 -1.93 -6.50 1.70
C ALA A 13 -3.25 -7.09 1.14
N ALA A 14 -3.26 -7.68 -0.05
CA ALA A 14 -4.46 -8.28 -0.64
C ALA A 14 -4.92 -9.54 0.12
N SER A 15 -6.22 -9.86 0.05
CA SER A 15 -6.70 -11.15 0.55
C SER A 15 -6.05 -12.29 -0.23
N LYS A 16 -5.72 -13.39 0.46
CA LYS A 16 -5.28 -14.65 -0.16
C LYS A 16 -6.46 -15.59 -0.46
N SER A 17 -7.63 -15.28 0.06
CA SER A 17 -8.84 -16.09 -0.10
C SER A 17 -9.49 -15.80 -1.43
N LYS A 18 -9.68 -16.84 -2.26
CA LYS A 18 -10.45 -16.74 -3.51
C LYS A 18 -11.93 -16.41 -3.28
N LYS A 19 -12.44 -16.60 -2.06
CA LYS A 19 -13.83 -16.24 -1.70
C LYS A 19 -14.01 -14.72 -1.60
N ASP A 20 -12.93 -13.99 -1.32
CA ASP A 20 -12.94 -12.54 -1.24
C ASP A 20 -12.48 -11.94 -2.58
N ALA A 21 -13.16 -12.29 -3.69
CA ALA A 21 -12.73 -11.90 -5.04
C ALA A 21 -12.46 -10.39 -5.18
N GLN A 22 -13.32 -9.55 -4.57
CA GLN A 22 -13.16 -8.09 -4.53
C GLN A 22 -11.90 -7.59 -3.79
N LEU A 23 -11.27 -8.42 -2.96
CA LEU A 23 -10.08 -8.13 -2.16
C LEU A 23 -8.86 -8.96 -2.56
N ASN A 24 -9.03 -10.03 -3.35
CA ASN A 24 -7.95 -10.82 -3.95
C ASN A 24 -7.41 -10.13 -5.23
N CYS A 25 -7.20 -8.82 -5.16
CA CYS A 25 -6.77 -8.00 -6.27
C CYS A 25 -5.92 -6.82 -5.79
N VAL A 26 -5.26 -6.14 -6.74
CA VAL A 26 -4.69 -4.81 -6.54
C VAL A 26 -5.51 -3.83 -7.36
N HIS A 27 -5.98 -2.79 -6.68
CA HIS A 27 -6.73 -1.71 -7.27
C HIS A 27 -5.81 -0.59 -7.75
N PHE A 28 -5.94 -0.18 -9.00
CA PHE A 28 -5.20 0.91 -9.64
C PHE A 28 -6.18 2.07 -9.86
N ALA A 29 -6.04 3.11 -9.04
CA ALA A 29 -6.88 4.29 -9.10
C ALA A 29 -6.47 5.24 -10.23
N GLN A 30 -7.40 6.08 -10.66
CA GLN A 30 -7.20 7.07 -11.73
C GLN A 30 -6.05 8.05 -11.45
N ASP A 31 -5.81 8.37 -10.18
CA ASP A 31 -4.72 9.25 -9.74
C ASP A 31 -3.34 8.56 -9.70
N GLY A 32 -3.25 7.30 -10.14
CA GLY A 32 -2.04 6.49 -10.15
C GLY A 32 -1.73 5.80 -8.82
N THR A 33 -2.61 5.94 -7.82
CA THR A 33 -2.49 5.19 -6.56
C THR A 33 -2.75 3.71 -6.79
N THR A 34 -1.95 2.86 -6.14
CA THR A 34 -2.19 1.42 -6.06
C THR A 34 -2.61 1.04 -4.65
N VAL A 35 -3.65 0.22 -4.51
CA VAL A 35 -4.26 -0.13 -3.22
C VAL A 35 -4.56 -1.61 -3.16
N ALA A 36 -4.35 -2.23 -2.00
CA ALA A 36 -4.87 -3.58 -1.72
C ALA A 36 -5.27 -3.72 -0.25
N SER A 37 -6.18 -4.65 0.02
CA SER A 37 -6.71 -4.92 1.35
C SER A 37 -7.08 -6.38 1.49
N ASN A 38 -7.02 -6.91 2.72
CA ASN A 38 -7.50 -8.25 3.07
C ASN A 38 -8.71 -8.18 4.04
N GLY A 39 -9.30 -6.99 4.19
CA GLY A 39 -10.41 -6.72 5.12
C GLY A 39 -9.96 -6.41 6.55
N LYS A 40 -8.73 -6.77 6.94
CA LYS A 40 -8.13 -6.44 8.25
C LYS A 40 -7.06 -5.36 8.12
N THR A 41 -6.29 -5.39 7.04
CA THR A 41 -5.25 -4.40 6.72
C THR A 41 -5.50 -3.82 5.34
N ILE A 42 -5.09 -2.57 5.16
CA ILE A 42 -5.14 -1.87 3.87
C ILE A 42 -3.82 -1.15 3.65
N MET A 43 -3.30 -1.22 2.43
CA MET A 43 -2.09 -0.51 2.01
C MET A 43 -2.39 0.26 0.74
N ALA A 44 -2.02 1.54 0.72
CA ALA A 44 -2.07 2.40 -0.45
C ALA A 44 -0.67 2.97 -0.71
N VAL A 45 -0.27 3.03 -1.97
CA VAL A 45 0.99 3.64 -2.43
C VAL A 45 0.65 4.65 -3.51
N GLY A 46 1.07 5.89 -3.30
CA GLY A 46 0.80 7.00 -4.20
C GLY A 46 1.46 6.84 -5.57
N PRO A 47 1.07 7.71 -6.52
CA PRO A 47 1.64 7.72 -7.86
C PRO A 47 3.15 8.01 -7.81
N ILE A 48 3.85 7.57 -8.85
CA ILE A 48 5.22 8.00 -9.08
C ILE A 48 5.25 9.40 -9.70
N ASP A 49 6.31 10.14 -9.43
CA ASP A 49 6.61 11.38 -10.14
C ASP A 49 7.09 11.04 -11.56
N MET A 50 6.21 11.23 -12.54
CA MET A 50 6.47 10.93 -13.95
C MET A 50 7.60 11.79 -14.53
N ASP A 51 7.76 13.03 -14.05
CA ASP A 51 8.79 13.96 -14.54
C ASP A 51 10.18 13.53 -14.08
N ARG A 52 10.26 12.80 -12.97
CA ARG A 52 11.51 12.26 -12.41
C ARG A 52 11.76 10.81 -12.80
N THR A 53 10.83 10.17 -13.50
CA THR A 53 10.91 8.74 -13.79
C THR A 53 11.14 8.48 -15.27
N ALA A 54 12.31 7.95 -15.60
CA ALA A 54 12.61 7.53 -16.96
C ALA A 54 11.82 6.27 -17.35
N PHE A 55 11.14 6.33 -18.49
CA PHE A 55 10.58 5.17 -19.18
C PHE A 55 10.59 5.40 -20.69
N PRO A 56 10.87 4.39 -21.53
CA PRO A 56 10.97 4.60 -22.97
C PRO A 56 9.68 5.15 -23.60
N GLU A 57 9.81 6.27 -24.31
CA GLU A 57 8.70 7.00 -24.92
C GLU A 57 7.99 6.21 -26.03
N ASN A 58 8.69 5.26 -26.65
CA ASN A 58 8.15 4.39 -27.70
C ASN A 58 7.21 3.29 -27.18
N ILE A 59 6.89 3.27 -25.89
CA ILE A 59 5.83 2.44 -25.32
C ILE A 59 4.62 3.30 -25.03
N LYS A 60 3.51 2.99 -25.72
CA LYS A 60 2.19 3.55 -25.42
C LYS A 60 1.82 3.18 -23.98
N ARG A 61 1.37 4.17 -23.23
CA ARG A 61 0.92 4.07 -21.85
C ARG A 61 -0.58 4.42 -21.83
N VAL A 62 -1.34 3.73 -20.99
CA VAL A 62 -2.75 4.07 -20.71
C VAL A 62 -2.80 5.39 -19.96
N GLU A 63 -3.46 6.42 -20.44
CA GLU A 63 -3.57 7.68 -19.69
C GLU A 63 -4.56 7.57 -18.51
N ALA A 64 -4.51 8.54 -17.59
CA ALA A 64 -5.30 8.48 -16.36
C ALA A 64 -6.81 8.43 -16.63
N ASP A 65 -7.28 9.18 -17.62
CA ASP A 65 -8.67 9.21 -18.07
C ASP A 65 -9.15 7.89 -18.71
N GLU A 66 -8.23 7.06 -19.21
CA GLU A 66 -8.55 5.75 -19.79
C GLU A 66 -8.86 4.66 -18.72
N LEU A 67 -8.52 4.84 -17.43
CA LEU A 67 -8.84 3.85 -16.37
C LEU A 67 -10.30 3.89 -15.90
N GLY A 68 -11.07 4.90 -16.32
CA GLY A 68 -12.39 5.20 -15.76
C GLY A 68 -12.33 5.82 -14.36
N GLU A 69 -13.42 6.47 -13.94
CA GLU A 69 -13.47 7.24 -12.67
C GLU A 69 -13.20 6.38 -11.43
N ASN A 70 -13.58 5.10 -11.48
CA ASN A 70 -13.42 4.18 -10.37
C ASN A 70 -12.07 3.45 -10.38
N GLY A 71 -11.22 3.63 -11.41
CA GLY A 71 -10.01 2.82 -11.58
C GLY A 71 -10.28 1.38 -12.01
N VAL A 72 -9.23 0.55 -11.99
CA VAL A 72 -9.29 -0.86 -12.39
C VAL A 72 -8.72 -1.79 -11.32
N SER A 73 -9.38 -2.91 -11.08
CA SER A 73 -8.89 -3.95 -10.17
C SER A 73 -8.24 -5.07 -10.96
N VAL A 74 -7.03 -5.47 -10.55
CA VAL A 74 -6.21 -6.43 -11.27
C VAL A 74 -5.90 -7.65 -10.40
N PRO A 75 -6.01 -8.88 -10.92
CA PRO A 75 -5.68 -10.09 -10.16
C PRO A 75 -4.25 -10.07 -9.57
N VAL A 76 -4.10 -10.59 -8.35
CA VAL A 76 -2.81 -10.59 -7.62
C VAL A 76 -1.72 -11.37 -8.37
N ASP A 77 -2.07 -12.47 -9.04
CA ASP A 77 -1.17 -13.31 -9.83
C ASP A 77 -0.60 -12.58 -11.07
N LEU A 78 -1.43 -11.76 -11.73
CA LEU A 78 -0.98 -10.87 -12.81
C LEU A 78 0.03 -9.85 -12.28
N VAL A 79 -0.26 -9.20 -11.15
CA VAL A 79 0.65 -8.23 -10.52
C VAL A 79 1.96 -8.88 -10.08
N GLU A 80 1.89 -10.10 -9.54
CA GLU A 80 3.08 -10.86 -9.17
C GLU A 80 3.96 -11.19 -10.37
N THR A 81 3.33 -11.57 -11.49
CA THR A 81 4.05 -11.81 -12.74
C THR A 81 4.68 -10.52 -13.28
N ALA A 82 3.97 -9.39 -13.20
CA ALA A 82 4.51 -8.08 -13.58
C ALA A 82 5.75 -7.71 -12.72
N ILE A 83 5.74 -7.98 -11.41
CA ILE A 83 6.90 -7.78 -10.54
C ILE A 83 8.08 -8.68 -10.95
N ARG A 84 7.81 -9.94 -11.30
CA ARG A 84 8.88 -10.87 -11.74
C ARG A 84 9.54 -10.43 -13.05
N ASN A 85 8.79 -9.71 -13.89
CA ASN A 85 9.27 -9.18 -15.16
C ASN A 85 10.06 -7.87 -15.02
N LEU A 86 10.01 -7.21 -13.85
CA LEU A 86 10.82 -6.01 -13.61
C LEU A 86 12.32 -6.31 -13.71
N PRO A 87 13.11 -5.41 -14.33
CA PRO A 87 14.56 -5.55 -14.38
C PRO A 87 15.17 -5.66 -12.98
N ARG A 88 16.06 -6.64 -12.80
CA ARG A 88 16.74 -6.86 -11.52
C ARG A 88 17.99 -6.00 -11.34
N ASP A 89 18.60 -5.57 -12.45
CA ASP A 89 19.80 -4.72 -12.39
C ASP A 89 19.41 -3.30 -11.97
N LYS A 90 19.87 -2.88 -10.78
CA LYS A 90 19.64 -1.54 -10.23
C LYS A 90 20.35 -0.44 -11.02
N ARG A 91 21.35 -0.78 -11.85
CA ARG A 91 22.02 0.17 -12.74
C ARG A 91 21.12 0.57 -13.90
N VAL A 92 20.13 -0.25 -14.24
CA VAL A 92 19.09 0.06 -15.21
C VAL A 92 18.01 0.84 -14.45
N GLY A 93 17.99 2.17 -14.59
CA GLY A 93 17.02 3.06 -13.91
C GLY A 93 15.53 2.82 -14.25
N ILE A 94 15.22 1.73 -14.97
CA ILE A 94 13.88 1.37 -15.43
C ILE A 94 13.36 0.22 -14.55
N GLN A 95 13.06 0.53 -13.29
CA GLN A 95 12.44 -0.42 -12.34
C GLN A 95 10.93 -0.22 -12.23
N ASN A 96 10.30 0.10 -13.37
CA ASN A 96 8.89 0.44 -13.46
C ASN A 96 8.19 -0.42 -14.52
N VAL A 97 6.88 -0.62 -14.34
CA VAL A 97 6.00 -1.24 -15.34
C VAL A 97 5.05 -0.19 -15.89
N ALA A 98 4.84 -0.20 -17.20
CA ALA A 98 3.78 0.58 -17.83
C ALA A 98 2.52 -0.27 -17.92
N MET A 99 1.37 0.29 -17.55
CA MET A 99 0.09 -0.23 -18.02
C MET A 99 -0.09 0.20 -19.46
N THR A 100 -0.13 -0.77 -20.37
CA THR A 100 -0.11 -0.57 -21.83
C THR A 100 -1.47 -0.80 -22.48
N GLU A 101 -2.34 -1.56 -21.81
CA GLU A 101 -3.75 -1.71 -22.17
C GLU A 101 -4.60 -1.83 -20.91
N CYS A 102 -5.78 -1.20 -20.92
CA CYS A 102 -6.77 -1.29 -19.84
C CYS A 102 -8.17 -1.10 -20.44
N ASN A 103 -8.97 -2.16 -20.44
CA ASN A 103 -10.38 -2.15 -20.81
C ASN A 103 -11.12 -3.27 -20.08
N GLU A 104 -12.43 -3.40 -20.31
CA GLU A 104 -13.28 -4.41 -19.66
C GLU A 104 -12.82 -5.86 -19.89
N ARG A 105 -12.06 -6.12 -20.97
CA ARG A 105 -11.61 -7.45 -21.36
C ARG A 105 -10.17 -7.73 -20.97
N MET A 106 -9.35 -6.71 -20.78
CA MET A 106 -7.91 -6.90 -20.60
C MET A 106 -7.25 -5.75 -19.87
N VAL A 107 -6.34 -6.11 -18.97
CA VAL A 107 -5.30 -5.23 -18.44
C VAL A 107 -3.95 -5.84 -18.80
N GLU A 108 -3.05 -5.05 -19.39
CA GLU A 108 -1.70 -5.45 -19.77
C GLU A 108 -0.65 -4.58 -19.07
N PHE A 109 0.36 -5.22 -18.49
CA PHE A 109 1.58 -4.57 -18.05
C PHE A 109 2.75 -4.91 -18.96
N THR A 110 3.51 -3.88 -19.35
CA THR A 110 4.76 -4.01 -20.08
C THR A 110 5.93 -3.49 -19.24
N SER A 111 7.01 -4.27 -19.19
CA SER A 111 8.32 -3.87 -18.66
C SER A 111 9.39 -4.03 -19.74
N ILE A 112 10.51 -3.32 -19.60
CA ILE A 112 11.68 -3.43 -20.48
C ILE A 112 12.88 -3.85 -19.66
N ASP A 113 13.46 -5.00 -19.98
CA ASP A 113 14.76 -5.43 -19.49
C ASP A 113 15.80 -5.28 -20.60
N THR A 114 16.60 -4.22 -20.53
CA THR A 114 17.67 -3.78 -21.47
C THR A 114 17.26 -3.68 -22.94
N ARG A 115 16.90 -4.78 -23.59
CA ARG A 115 16.43 -4.87 -24.99
C ARG A 115 15.16 -5.70 -25.17
N LYS A 116 14.70 -6.42 -24.14
CA LYS A 116 13.54 -7.30 -24.24
C LYS A 116 12.32 -6.66 -23.58
N ARG A 117 11.25 -6.53 -24.36
CA ARG A 117 9.92 -6.19 -23.85
C ARG A 117 9.30 -7.45 -23.23
N GLN A 118 8.84 -7.35 -22.00
CA GLN A 118 8.11 -8.41 -21.32
C GLN A 118 6.69 -7.91 -21.03
N ARG A 119 5.70 -8.68 -21.49
CA ARG A 119 4.29 -8.35 -21.36
C ARG A 119 3.59 -9.42 -20.55
N VAL A 120 2.64 -9.00 -19.73
CA VAL A 120 1.73 -9.89 -19.04
C VAL A 120 0.35 -9.26 -19.03
N ALA A 121 -0.67 -10.07 -19.34
CA ALA A 121 -2.04 -9.61 -19.44
C ALA A 121 -3.01 -10.59 -18.77
N SER A 122 -4.13 -10.07 -18.30
CA SER A 122 -5.25 -10.85 -17.75
C SER A 122 -6.53 -10.03 -17.87
N ARG A 123 -7.68 -10.67 -17.62
CA ARG A 123 -8.94 -9.95 -17.44
C ARG A 123 -8.91 -9.14 -16.13
N PRO A 124 -9.50 -7.94 -16.09
CA PRO A 124 -9.69 -7.23 -14.84
C PRO A 124 -10.64 -8.01 -13.91
N VAL A 125 -10.54 -7.73 -12.62
CA VAL A 125 -11.52 -8.17 -11.62
C VAL A 125 -12.77 -7.32 -11.77
N VAL A 126 -13.94 -7.97 -11.88
CA VAL A 126 -15.22 -7.31 -12.20
C VAL A 126 -15.85 -6.71 -10.94
N GLU A 127 -15.54 -7.28 -9.78
CA GLU A 127 -16.02 -6.82 -8.49
C GLU A 127 -15.48 -5.42 -8.14
N THR A 128 -16.37 -4.57 -7.64
CA THR A 128 -16.03 -3.21 -7.22
C THR A 128 -15.13 -3.23 -6.00
N PHE A 129 -13.98 -2.55 -6.09
CA PHE A 129 -13.09 -2.39 -4.95
C PHE A 129 -13.71 -1.43 -3.92
N PRO A 130 -13.57 -1.69 -2.60
CA PRO A 130 -14.11 -0.79 -1.58
C PRO A 130 -13.55 0.64 -1.69
N LYS A 131 -14.32 1.62 -1.22
CA LYS A 131 -13.95 3.05 -1.20
C LYS A 131 -12.80 3.30 -0.20
N TRP A 132 -11.59 2.96 -0.60
CA TRP A 132 -10.42 2.93 0.27
C TRP A 132 -10.09 4.28 0.93
N LYS A 133 -10.32 5.40 0.23
CA LYS A 133 -10.12 6.75 0.79
C LYS A 133 -10.99 7.00 2.02
N GLU A 134 -12.20 6.44 2.06
CA GLU A 134 -13.09 6.59 3.22
C GLU A 134 -12.51 5.89 4.46
N VAL A 135 -11.86 4.74 4.30
CA VAL A 135 -11.20 4.01 5.39
C VAL A 135 -10.08 4.85 6.02
N PHE A 136 -9.19 5.44 5.21
CA PHE A 136 -8.11 6.28 5.73
C PHE A 136 -8.64 7.55 6.42
N LYS A 137 -9.66 8.20 5.84
CA LYS A 137 -10.31 9.38 6.43
C LYS A 137 -10.99 9.06 7.75
N GLU A 138 -11.67 7.93 7.84
CA GLU A 138 -12.32 7.48 9.06
C GLU A 138 -11.29 7.21 10.17
N VAL A 139 -10.24 6.43 9.88
CA VAL A 139 -9.15 6.16 10.83
C VAL A 139 -8.51 7.47 11.29
N LYS A 140 -8.24 8.41 10.36
CA LYS A 140 -7.64 9.70 10.71
C LYS A 140 -8.53 10.55 11.60
N SER A 141 -9.83 10.61 11.31
CA SER A 141 -10.79 11.43 12.06
C SER A 141 -11.09 10.90 13.46
N LYS A 142 -11.00 9.57 13.66
CA LYS A 142 -11.19 8.92 14.96
C LYS A 142 -9.92 8.80 15.80
N ALA A 143 -8.75 9.14 15.25
CA ALA A 143 -7.49 9.05 15.96
C ALA A 143 -7.50 9.99 17.19
N LYS A 144 -7.48 9.41 18.39
CA LYS A 144 -7.52 10.13 19.68
C LYS A 144 -6.13 10.45 20.23
N SER A 145 -5.09 9.73 19.79
CA SER A 145 -3.74 9.79 20.34
C SER A 145 -2.77 10.63 19.50
N GLY A 146 -1.65 11.01 20.12
CA GLY A 146 -0.55 11.74 19.50
C GLY A 146 0.09 11.00 18.30
N LYS A 147 0.90 11.73 17.52
CA LYS A 147 1.69 11.12 16.44
C LYS A 147 2.96 10.55 17.06
N ILE A 148 3.34 9.35 16.66
CA ILE A 148 4.63 8.75 17.01
C ILE A 148 5.44 8.47 15.75
N CYS A 149 6.75 8.68 15.83
CA CYS A 149 7.71 8.21 14.83
C CYS A 149 8.56 7.13 15.47
N VAL A 150 8.74 5.99 14.80
CA VAL A 150 9.62 4.91 15.26
C VAL A 150 10.46 4.39 14.11
N SER A 151 11.61 3.80 14.45
CA SER A 151 12.41 3.05 13.50
C SER A 151 11.64 1.82 13.00
N ARG A 152 11.38 1.77 11.69
CA ARG A 152 10.74 0.60 11.06
C ARG A 152 11.54 -0.69 11.29
N LYS A 153 12.87 -0.61 11.29
CA LYS A 153 13.74 -1.78 11.48
C LYS A 153 13.60 -2.33 12.90
N ASP A 154 13.61 -1.46 13.90
CA ASP A 154 13.56 -1.87 15.30
C ASP A 154 12.17 -2.39 15.66
N LEU A 155 11.09 -1.76 15.14
CA LEU A 155 9.73 -2.28 15.29
C LEU A 155 9.58 -3.68 14.70
N ILE A 156 10.08 -3.92 13.47
CA ILE A 156 10.05 -5.25 12.85
C ILE A 156 10.85 -6.25 13.68
N SER A 157 12.06 -5.88 14.10
CA SER A 157 12.92 -6.76 14.91
C SER A 157 12.25 -7.16 16.22
N LEU A 158 11.56 -6.22 16.88
CA LEU A 158 10.84 -6.49 18.11
C LEU A 158 9.64 -7.41 17.86
N LEU A 159 8.83 -7.15 16.83
CA LEU A 159 7.69 -8.00 16.49
C LEU A 159 8.15 -9.44 16.17
N THR A 160 9.25 -9.61 15.43
CA THR A 160 9.82 -10.94 15.17
C THR A 160 10.27 -11.64 16.47
N ALA A 161 10.86 -10.92 17.42
CA ALA A 161 11.24 -11.49 18.71
C ALA A 161 10.02 -11.88 19.58
N ILE A 162 8.93 -11.11 19.50
CA ILE A 162 7.65 -11.42 20.14
C ILE A 162 7.06 -12.70 19.53
N ASP A 163 6.98 -12.80 18.20
CA ASP A 163 6.45 -13.98 17.50
C ASP A 163 7.24 -15.25 17.89
N GLN A 164 8.57 -15.16 18.00
CA GLN A 164 9.41 -16.28 18.44
C GLN A 164 9.19 -16.69 19.91
N SER A 165 8.76 -15.75 20.76
CA SER A 165 8.50 -15.99 22.18
C SER A 165 7.05 -16.46 22.43
N CYS A 166 6.13 -16.15 21.51
CA CYS A 166 4.70 -16.48 21.56
C CYS A 166 4.28 -17.39 20.39
N ASP A 167 4.97 -18.52 20.19
CA ASP A 167 4.63 -19.50 19.15
C ASP A 167 3.46 -20.42 19.59
N ASP A 168 2.32 -19.83 19.91
CA ASP A 168 1.10 -20.54 20.32
C ASP A 168 -0.04 -20.42 19.29
N GLY A 169 0.24 -19.79 18.14
CA GLY A 169 -0.74 -19.50 17.07
C GLY A 169 -1.62 -18.27 17.33
N SER A 170 -1.44 -17.54 18.42
CA SER A 170 -2.10 -16.25 18.65
C SER A 170 -1.28 -15.10 18.03
N ASP A 171 -1.80 -14.51 16.95
CA ASP A 171 -1.18 -13.35 16.29
C ASP A 171 -1.52 -12.00 16.96
N ALA A 172 -2.13 -12.03 18.15
CA ALA A 172 -2.61 -10.83 18.83
C ALA A 172 -1.51 -10.12 19.61
N VAL A 173 -1.31 -8.83 19.32
CA VAL A 173 -0.44 -7.93 20.09
C VAL A 173 -1.27 -6.77 20.62
N PHE A 174 -1.19 -6.54 21.92
CA PHE A 174 -1.80 -5.38 22.57
C PHE A 174 -0.82 -4.22 22.54
N ILE A 175 -1.28 -3.06 22.09
CA ILE A 175 -0.46 -1.87 21.86
C ILE A 175 -0.92 -0.76 22.79
N GLU A 176 -0.01 -0.26 23.61
CA GLU A 176 -0.22 0.89 24.49
C GLU A 176 0.75 2.01 24.07
N PHE A 177 0.29 3.26 24.15
CA PHE A 177 1.08 4.46 23.83
C PHE A 177 1.31 5.28 25.11
N GLY A 178 2.55 5.68 25.40
CA GLY A 178 2.88 6.59 26.51
C GLY A 178 4.28 6.37 27.11
N GLY A 179 4.86 7.45 27.69
CA GLY A 179 6.09 7.56 28.53
C GLY A 179 7.33 6.67 28.24
N MET A 180 8.55 7.13 27.97
CA MET A 180 9.15 8.47 27.88
C MET A 180 9.60 8.74 26.42
N ASP A 181 9.23 9.79 25.69
CA ASP A 181 8.02 10.60 25.66
C ASP A 181 7.23 10.16 24.41
N ASP A 182 6.20 9.33 24.59
CA ASP A 182 5.41 8.65 23.54
C ASP A 182 6.05 7.40 22.90
N GLY A 183 6.59 6.47 23.69
CA GLY A 183 6.98 5.13 23.19
C GLY A 183 5.78 4.21 22.87
N ILE A 184 6.05 3.11 22.17
CA ILE A 184 5.10 2.00 21.96
C ILE A 184 5.47 0.85 22.89
N LEU A 185 4.55 0.49 23.79
CA LEU A 185 4.60 -0.75 24.57
C LEU A 185 3.77 -1.82 23.85
N LEU A 186 4.40 -2.94 23.54
CA LEU A 186 3.78 -4.14 22.98
C LEU A 186 3.67 -5.20 24.07
N ARG A 187 2.49 -5.81 24.17
CA ARG A 187 2.22 -6.90 25.10
C ARG A 187 1.63 -8.08 24.35
N CYS A 188 2.10 -9.27 24.66
CA CYS A 188 1.56 -10.52 24.14
C CYS A 188 1.48 -11.55 25.29
N LEU A 189 0.58 -12.51 25.14
CA LEU A 189 0.41 -13.64 26.06
C LEU A 189 0.55 -14.92 25.24
N ASN A 190 1.54 -15.73 25.59
CA ASN A 190 1.61 -17.10 25.12
C ASN A 190 0.61 -17.93 25.94
N SER A 191 -0.54 -18.23 25.36
CA SER A 191 -1.66 -18.94 25.98
C SER A 191 -1.32 -20.38 26.37
N MET A 192 -0.39 -21.03 25.67
CA MET A 192 0.03 -22.39 25.98
C MET A 192 0.88 -22.47 27.25
N SER A 193 1.82 -21.53 27.42
CA SER A 193 2.73 -21.48 28.57
C SER A 193 2.27 -20.52 29.68
N ASN A 194 1.23 -19.74 29.42
CA ASN A 194 0.79 -18.61 30.24
C ASN A 194 1.91 -17.58 30.51
N GLN A 195 2.88 -17.47 29.59
CA GLN A 195 3.98 -16.52 29.70
C GLN A 195 3.62 -15.17 29.07
N HIS A 196 3.94 -14.09 29.78
CA HIS A 196 3.77 -12.73 29.28
C HIS A 196 5.04 -12.26 28.57
N VAL A 197 4.87 -11.71 27.37
CA VAL A 197 5.95 -11.09 26.62
C VAL A 197 5.70 -9.60 26.54
N LEU A 198 6.71 -8.81 26.91
CA LEU A 198 6.69 -7.36 26.88
C LEU A 198 7.82 -6.86 25.98
N GLY A 199 7.49 -5.91 25.12
CA GLY A 199 8.45 -5.26 24.23
C GLY A 199 8.21 -3.77 24.20
N VAL A 200 9.27 -2.97 24.09
CA VAL A 200 9.14 -1.52 23.96
C VAL A 200 9.92 -1.02 22.76
N VAL A 201 9.32 -0.12 21.98
CA VAL A 201 9.99 0.66 20.95
C VAL A 201 9.95 2.12 21.35
N LEU A 202 11.12 2.69 21.53
CA LEU A 202 11.26 4.11 21.85
C LEU A 202 11.01 4.97 20.60
N PRO A 203 10.45 6.17 20.77
CA PRO A 203 10.23 7.07 19.66
C PRO A 203 11.56 7.53 19.06
N TYR A 204 11.56 7.75 17.75
CA TYR A 204 12.65 8.39 17.05
C TYR A 204 12.45 9.91 17.12
N ASP A 205 13.45 10.65 17.61
CA ASP A 205 13.38 12.11 17.66
C ASP A 205 13.35 12.68 16.24
N THR A 206 12.34 13.49 15.98
CA THR A 206 12.12 14.13 14.68
C THR A 206 12.63 15.57 14.63
N ASP A 207 13.13 16.12 15.75
CA ASP A 207 13.37 17.56 15.92
C ASP A 207 12.12 18.41 15.57
N GLY A 208 10.93 17.86 15.81
CA GLY A 208 9.64 18.44 15.40
C GLY A 208 9.35 18.40 13.90
N LYS A 209 10.22 17.78 13.08
CA LYS A 209 10.08 17.68 11.62
C LYS A 209 9.28 16.44 11.24
N TRP A 210 7.97 16.53 11.36
CA TRP A 210 7.07 15.52 10.82
C TRP A 210 7.07 15.53 9.29
N ILE A 211 6.90 14.34 8.69
CA ILE A 211 6.62 14.22 7.26
C ILE A 211 5.39 15.09 6.96
N ARG A 212 5.57 16.06 6.07
CA ARG A 212 4.50 16.95 5.64
C ARG A 212 3.66 16.21 4.62
N GLY A 213 2.37 16.12 4.91
CA GLY A 213 1.38 15.62 3.96
C GLY A 213 1.48 16.38 2.64
N ASP A 214 1.81 15.68 1.56
CA ASP A 214 1.76 16.26 0.22
C ASP A 214 0.28 16.38 -0.26
N LEU A 215 0.07 16.87 -1.48
CA LEU A 215 -1.29 17.03 -2.01
C LEU A 215 -2.01 15.69 -2.16
N TRP A 216 -1.29 14.63 -2.49
CA TRP A 216 -1.84 13.29 -2.65
C TRP A 216 -2.29 12.71 -1.30
N GLU A 217 -1.42 12.74 -0.28
CA GLU A 217 -1.73 12.29 1.08
C GLU A 217 -2.91 13.06 1.67
N LYS A 218 -2.96 14.38 1.44
CA LYS A 218 -4.11 15.20 1.87
C LYS A 218 -5.40 14.75 1.20
N GLY A 219 -5.41 14.47 -0.10
CA GLY A 219 -6.59 13.97 -0.81
C GLY A 219 -7.05 12.58 -0.36
N ALA A 220 -6.08 11.73 0.01
CA ALA A 220 -6.33 10.37 0.49
C ALA A 220 -6.82 10.32 1.95
N ILE A 221 -6.26 11.16 2.84
CA ILE A 221 -6.39 11.02 4.29
C ILE A 221 -7.25 12.13 4.93
N LEU A 222 -7.33 13.33 4.35
CA LEU A 222 -8.13 14.42 4.90
C LEU A 222 -9.57 14.39 4.38
N PRO A 223 -10.57 14.71 5.24
CA PRO A 223 -11.93 14.92 4.77
C PRO A 223 -11.96 16.06 3.75
N SER A 224 -12.70 15.87 2.66
CA SER A 224 -12.92 16.95 1.69
C SER A 224 -13.56 18.14 2.42
N PRO A 225 -13.11 19.39 2.20
CA PRO A 225 -13.74 20.54 2.83
C PRO A 225 -15.23 20.48 2.49
N LYS A 226 -16.09 20.40 3.51
CA LYS A 226 -17.53 20.52 3.32
C LYS A 226 -17.74 21.84 2.59
N ARG A 227 -18.18 21.80 1.33
CA ARG A 227 -18.62 23.01 0.65
C ARG A 227 -19.70 23.58 1.55
N LEU A 228 -19.40 24.69 2.22
CA LEU A 228 -20.40 25.47 2.93
C LEU A 228 -21.39 25.85 1.83
N HIS A 229 -22.56 25.21 1.84
CA HIS A 229 -23.67 25.68 1.04
C HIS A 229 -23.97 27.09 1.54
N CYS A 230 -23.47 28.09 0.82
CA CYS A 230 -24.03 29.42 0.89
C CYS A 230 -25.49 29.27 0.47
N LYS A 231 -26.41 29.28 1.43
CA LYS A 231 -27.82 29.51 1.15
C LYS A 231 -27.90 30.90 0.53
N GLY A 232 -28.19 30.96 -0.76
CA GLY A 232 -28.69 32.17 -1.42
C GLY A 232 -30.14 32.40 -1.03
#